data_AF-A0A838KBP7-F1
#
_entry.id   AF-A0A838KBP7-F1
#
_cell.length_a   1.000
_cell.length_b   1.000
_cell.length_c   1.000
_cell.angle_alpha   90.00
_cell.angle_beta   90.00
_cell.angle_gamma   90.00
#
_symmetry.space_group_name_H-M   'P 1'
#
loop_
_entity.id
_entity.type
_entity.pdbx_description
1 polymer ?
#
loop_
_entity_poly.entity_id
_entity_poly.type
_entity_poly.pdbx_seq_one_letter_code
_entity_poly.pdbx_strand_id
1 'polypeptide(L)'
;VLDHQGLLARARAAAEAMGLTTGRRLLAAAPPCSTDGLVHSVLAPLVVGGSVLLVRGRQDLEAAGGLADLAAGEEVDVVAPLGSRP
;
A
#
# COMPACT_ATOMS: atom_id res chain seq x y z
N VAL A 1 -1.96 3.77 23.46
CA VAL A 1 -0.83 4.41 22.74
C VAL A 1 -0.09 3.29 22.01
N LEU A 2 0.14 3.44 20.71
CA LEU A 2 0.93 2.48 19.94
C LEU A 2 2.39 2.93 20.01
N ASP A 3 3.30 2.09 20.51
CA ASP A 3 4.72 2.38 20.50
C ASP A 3 5.35 2.02 19.14
N HIS A 4 6.63 2.38 18.96
CA HIS A 4 7.34 2.14 17.70
C HIS A 4 7.41 0.64 17.37
N GLN A 5 7.63 -0.21 18.37
CA GLN A 5 7.72 -1.65 18.17
C GLN A 5 6.38 -2.24 17.74
N GLY A 6 5.28 -1.84 18.39
CA GLY A 6 3.93 -2.24 18.01
C GLY A 6 3.54 -1.76 16.62
N LEU A 7 3.98 -0.56 16.22
CA LEU A 7 3.76 -0.05 14.85
C LEU A 7 4.50 -0.91 13.80
N LEU A 8 5.77 -1.23 14.04
CA LEU A 8 6.56 -2.06 13.12
C LEU A 8 6.04 -3.49 13.04
N ALA A 9 5.58 -4.07 14.16
CA ALA A 9 4.96 -5.39 14.17
C ALA A 9 3.66 -5.42 13.34
N ARG A 10 2.80 -4.40 13.49
CA ARG A 10 1.59 -4.25 12.67
C ARG A 10 1.92 -4.08 11.18
N ALA A 11 2.94 -3.29 10.85
CA ALA A 11 3.40 -3.12 9.47
C ALA A 11 3.90 -4.44 8.86
N ARG A 12 4.66 -5.25 9.60
CA ARG A 12 5.11 -6.57 9.14
C ARG A 12 3.96 -7.52 8.89
N ALA A 13 2.99 -7.59 9.81
CA ALA A 13 1.81 -8.42 9.63
C ALA A 13 0.97 -7.99 8.41
N ALA A 14 0.83 -6.68 8.19
CA ALA A 14 0.17 -6.15 7.00
C ALA A 14 0.93 -6.49 5.71
N ALA A 15 2.27 -6.42 5.72
CA ALA A 15 3.10 -6.81 4.58
C ALA A 15 2.92 -8.29 4.22
N GLU A 16 2.93 -9.16 5.23
CA GLU A 16 2.70 -10.60 5.07
C GLU A 16 1.30 -10.89 4.51
N ALA A 17 0.26 -10.25 5.05
CA ALA A 17 -1.12 -10.41 4.56
C ALA A 17 -1.29 -9.95 3.09
N MET A 18 -0.48 -8.99 2.63
CA MET A 18 -0.46 -8.51 1.25
C MET A 18 0.51 -9.27 0.33
N GLY A 19 1.26 -10.26 0.85
CA GLY A 19 2.28 -10.98 0.07
C GLY A 19 3.45 -10.10 -0.38
N LEU A 20 3.74 -9.04 0.37
CA LEU A 20 4.87 -8.16 0.12
C LEU A 20 6.17 -8.80 0.61
N THR A 21 7.20 -8.69 -0.22
CA THR A 21 8.55 -9.16 0.07
C THR A 21 9.56 -8.11 -0.36
N THR A 22 10.83 -8.33 -0.04
CA THR A 22 11.93 -7.46 -0.50
C THR A 22 11.91 -7.29 -2.01
N GLY A 23 12.11 -6.05 -2.47
CA GLY A 23 12.11 -5.71 -3.89
C GLY A 23 10.72 -5.55 -4.51
N ARG A 24 9.65 -6.02 -3.86
CA ARG A 24 8.30 -5.85 -4.39
C ARG A 24 7.80 -4.41 -4.28
N ARG A 25 7.02 -4.00 -5.26
CA ARG A 25 6.39 -2.67 -5.34
C ARG A 25 4.90 -2.75 -5.08
N LEU A 26 4.43 -1.94 -4.13
CA LEU A 26 3.03 -1.75 -3.80
C LEU A 26 2.47 -0.51 -4.51
N LEU A 27 1.35 -0.64 -5.23
CA LEU A 27 0.52 0.52 -5.57
C LEU A 27 -0.44 0.79 -4.42
N ALA A 28 -0.14 1.84 -3.68
CA ALA A 28 -0.89 2.27 -2.53
C ALA A 28 -2.00 3.26 -2.92
N ALA A 29 -3.14 3.03 -2.30
CA ALA A 29 -4.41 3.59 -2.75
C ALA A 29 -5.29 4.12 -1.63
N ALA A 30 -5.11 3.57 -0.43
CA ALA A 30 -5.65 4.15 0.78
C ALA A 30 -4.82 5.42 1.11
N PRO A 31 -5.46 6.55 1.43
CA PRO A 31 -4.73 7.72 1.89
C PRO A 31 -4.04 7.42 3.24
N PRO A 32 -2.83 7.94 3.49
CA PRO A 32 -2.11 7.72 4.75
C PRO A 32 -2.65 8.58 5.91
N CYS A 33 -3.90 9.03 5.84
CA CYS A 33 -4.49 9.97 6.81
C CYS A 33 -5.00 9.29 8.10
N SER A 34 -5.05 7.97 8.14
CA SER A 34 -5.33 7.17 9.34
C SER A 34 -4.14 6.26 9.66
N THR A 35 -4.05 5.76 10.90
CA THR A 35 -2.99 4.81 11.27
C THR A 35 -3.02 3.56 10.38
N ASP A 36 -4.19 3.01 10.10
CA ASP A 36 -4.32 1.85 9.20
C ASP A 36 -3.96 2.23 7.77
N GLY A 37 -4.43 3.39 7.30
CA GLY A 37 -4.04 3.95 6.01
C GLY A 37 -2.52 4.01 5.89
N LEU A 38 -1.82 4.61 6.86
CA LEU A 38 -0.37 4.73 6.90
C LEU A 38 0.33 3.35 6.95
N VAL A 39 -0.17 2.42 7.75
CA VAL A 39 0.39 1.07 7.86
C VAL A 39 0.33 0.34 6.53
N HIS A 40 -0.84 0.32 5.89
CA HIS A 40 -1.07 -0.43 4.66
C HIS A 40 -0.54 0.27 3.41
N SER A 41 -0.54 1.61 3.38
CA SER A 41 -0.09 2.37 2.21
C SER A 41 1.42 2.65 2.21
N VAL A 42 2.07 2.77 3.38
CA VAL A 42 3.47 3.24 3.44
C VAL A 42 4.36 2.28 4.21
N LEU A 43 4.00 1.91 5.45
CA LEU A 43 4.94 1.22 6.33
C LEU A 43 5.13 -0.26 5.98
N ALA A 44 4.06 -0.95 5.57
CA ALA A 44 4.11 -2.36 5.19
C ALA A 44 5.13 -2.67 4.08
N PRO A 45 5.16 -1.97 2.93
CA PRO A 45 6.19 -2.24 1.92
C PRO A 45 7.59 -1.89 2.42
N LEU A 46 7.76 -0.79 3.18
CA LEU A 46 9.08 -0.33 3.60
C LEU A 46 9.72 -1.25 4.65
N VAL A 47 8.95 -1.82 5.59
CA VAL A 47 9.50 -2.65 6.67
C VAL A 47 10.07 -3.99 6.17
N VAL A 48 9.67 -4.43 4.96
CA VAL A 48 10.18 -5.65 4.30
C VAL A 48 11.21 -5.35 3.19
N GLY A 49 11.60 -4.09 3.00
CA GLY A 49 12.52 -3.68 1.95
C GLY A 49 11.91 -3.65 0.55
N GLY A 50 10.60 -3.46 0.46
CA GLY A 50 9.88 -3.16 -0.78
C GLY A 50 9.82 -1.66 -1.08
N SER A 51 9.04 -1.30 -2.08
CA SER A 51 8.78 0.10 -2.47
C SER A 51 7.28 0.38 -2.59
N VAL A 52 6.92 1.66 -2.61
CA VAL A 52 5.52 2.11 -2.71
C VAL A 52 5.38 3.16 -3.80
N LEU A 53 4.35 3.02 -4.62
CA LEU A 53 3.82 4.06 -5.49
C LEU A 53 2.53 4.61 -4.86
N LEU A 54 2.52 5.91 -4.54
CA LEU A 54 1.34 6.61 -4.05
C LEU A 54 0.64 7.31 -5.22
N VAL A 55 -0.62 6.92 -5.47
CA VAL A 55 -1.39 7.45 -6.60
C VAL A 55 -2.43 8.44 -6.11
N ARG A 56 -2.44 9.64 -6.70
CA ARG A 56 -3.53 10.60 -6.53
C ARG A 56 -4.68 10.27 -7.48
N GLY A 57 -5.92 10.48 -7.04
CA GLY A 57 -7.09 10.31 -7.91
C GLY A 57 -7.36 8.87 -8.33
N ARG A 58 -7.04 7.88 -7.49
CA ARG A 58 -7.27 6.45 -7.82
C ARG A 58 -8.73 6.18 -8.23
N GLN A 59 -9.71 6.79 -7.59
CA GLN A 59 -11.13 6.56 -7.94
C GLN A 59 -11.40 6.91 -9.40
N ASP A 60 -10.85 8.03 -9.87
CA ASP A 60 -10.96 8.45 -11.27
C ASP A 60 -10.17 7.51 -12.19
N LEU A 61 -8.98 7.09 -11.76
CA LEU A 61 -8.14 6.15 -12.50
C LEU A 61 -8.78 4.76 -12.65
N GLU A 62 -9.45 4.29 -11.59
CA GLU A 62 -10.17 3.01 -11.57
C GLU A 62 -11.45 3.09 -12.41
N ALA A 63 -12.20 4.20 -12.31
CA ALA A 63 -13.36 4.46 -13.16
C ALA A 63 -12.99 4.54 -14.65
N ALA A 64 -11.81 5.06 -14.97
CA ALA A 64 -11.26 5.11 -16.32
C ALA A 64 -10.62 3.79 -16.78
N GLY A 65 -10.51 2.78 -15.91
CA GLY A 65 -9.85 1.50 -16.21
C GLY A 65 -8.31 1.56 -16.26
N GLY A 66 -7.70 2.73 -16.03
CA GLY A 66 -6.25 2.94 -16.17
C GLY A 66 -5.40 2.41 -15.02
N LEU A 67 -6.01 1.80 -13.99
CA LEU A 67 -5.27 1.27 -12.84
C LEU A 67 -4.37 0.10 -13.23
N ALA A 68 -4.84 -0.77 -14.13
CA ALA A 68 -4.05 -1.89 -14.64
C ALA A 68 -2.88 -1.40 -15.50
N ASP A 69 -3.12 -0.41 -16.36
CA ASP A 69 -2.09 0.18 -17.22
C ASP A 69 -1.00 0.88 -16.39
N LEU A 70 -1.40 1.62 -15.35
CA LEU A 70 -0.46 2.24 -14.42
C LEU A 70 0.35 1.18 -13.66
N ALA A 71 -0.30 0.13 -13.16
CA ALA A 71 0.38 -0.95 -12.46
C ALA A 71 1.40 -1.66 -13.38
N ALA A 72 1.06 -1.86 -14.66
CA ALA A 72 1.96 -2.44 -15.63
C ALA A 72 3.13 -1.51 -15.98
N GLY A 73 2.87 -0.22 -16.20
CA GLY A 73 3.90 0.77 -16.56
C GLY A 73 4.90 1.07 -15.43
N GLU A 74 4.47 0.93 -14.19
CA GLU A 74 5.29 1.19 -12.99
C GLU A 74 5.85 -0.09 -12.35
N GLU A 75 5.67 -1.25 -13.02
CA GLU A 75 6.14 -2.57 -12.58
C GLU A 75 5.68 -2.90 -11.15
N VAL A 76 4.39 -2.72 -10.89
CA VAL A 76 3.78 -2.97 -9.58
C VAL A 76 3.49 -4.46 -9.41
N ASP A 77 3.95 -5.03 -8.29
CA ASP A 77 3.69 -6.43 -7.94
C ASP A 77 2.36 -6.63 -7.19
N VAL A 78 1.99 -5.65 -6.36
CA VAL A 78 0.82 -5.73 -5.49
C VAL A 78 0.01 -4.45 -5.58
N VAL A 79 -1.29 -4.56 -5.80
CA VAL A 79 -2.22 -3.42 -5.72
C VAL A 79 -2.99 -3.52 -4.41
N ALA A 80 -2.84 -2.54 -3.52
CA ALA A 80 -3.60 -2.51 -2.28
C ALA A 80 -5.11 -2.46 -2.59
N PRO A 81 -5.98 -3.19 -1.89
CA PRO A 81 -7.42 -3.01 -2.05
C PRO A 81 -7.81 -1.57 -1.64
N LEU A 82 -8.85 -1.02 -2.25
CA LEU A 82 -9.47 0.20 -1.73
C LEU A 82 -9.92 -0.12 -0.30
N GLY A 83 -9.33 0.55 0.69
CA GLY A 83 -9.91 0.55 2.02
C GLY A 83 -11.34 1.07 1.89
N SER A 84 -12.33 0.29 2.34
CA SER A 84 -13.70 0.75 2.46
C SER A 84 -13.67 2.09 3.22
N ARG A 85 -14.14 3.17 2.58
CA ARG A 85 -14.29 4.48 3.23
C ARG A 85 -15.07 4.27 4.53
N PRO A 86 -14.73 4.95 5.64
CA PRO A 86 -15.68 5.11 6.73
C PRO A 86 -16.94 5.82 6.23
#